data_AF-A0A388PAQ0-F1
#
_entry.id   AF-A0A388PAQ0-F1
#
_cell.length_a   1.000
_cell.length_b   1.000
_cell.length_c   1.000
_cell.angle_alpha   90.00
_cell.angle_beta   90.00
_cell.angle_gamma   90.00
#
_symmetry.space_group_name_H-M   'P 1'
#
loop_
_entity.id
_entity.type
_entity.pdbx_description
1 polymer ?
#
loop_
_entity_poly.entity_id
_entity_poly.type
_entity_poly.pdbx_seq_one_letter_code
_entity_poly.pdbx_strand_id
1 'polypeptide(L)'
;MADLEHSFAIPLWALVDQSKVEAGTSDMRGLAKELGKWLAHNFDVDHKGVAIEEPSGTEPGAMPMFVVASVPQAQWHVMVALAQSRACKLFVVLPTESGAFRLQELNIPKPE
;
A
#
# COMPACT_ATOMS: atom_id res chain seq x y z
N MET A 1 4.27 -1.68 -26.60
CA MET A 1 3.53 -2.40 -25.53
C MET A 1 3.19 -1.34 -24.51
N ALA A 2 1.93 -1.21 -24.09
CA ALA A 2 1.63 -0.31 -22.99
C ALA A 2 2.32 -0.87 -21.74
N ASP A 3 3.11 -0.06 -21.04
CA ASP A 3 3.72 -0.48 -19.78
C ASP A 3 2.60 -0.77 -18.79
N LEU A 4 2.47 -2.03 -18.40
CA LEU A 4 1.41 -2.48 -17.52
C LEU A 4 1.73 -2.00 -16.11
N GLU A 5 0.83 -1.24 -15.52
CA GLU A 5 0.97 -0.66 -14.17
C GLU A 5 -0.17 -1.12 -13.28
N HIS A 6 0.13 -1.37 -12.01
CA HIS A 6 -0.89 -1.64 -11.00
C HIS A 6 -0.66 -0.84 -9.73
N SER A 7 -1.77 -0.55 -9.07
CA SER A 7 -1.75 0.06 -7.74
C SER A 7 -1.89 -1.03 -6.70
N PHE A 8 -1.09 -0.95 -5.64
CA PHE A 8 -1.06 -1.91 -4.55
C PHE A 8 -1.46 -1.24 -3.25
N ALA A 9 -2.04 -1.99 -2.33
CA ALA A 9 -2.31 -1.54 -0.99
C ALA A 9 -1.73 -2.51 0.05
N ILE A 10 -1.13 -1.95 1.11
CA ILE A 10 -0.53 -2.68 2.23
C ILE A 10 -1.13 -2.12 3.53
N PRO A 11 -1.46 -2.94 4.54
CA PRO A 11 -1.87 -2.43 5.84
C PRO A 11 -0.81 -1.48 6.41
N LEU A 12 -1.19 -0.25 6.77
CA LEU A 12 -0.24 0.78 7.21
C LEU A 12 0.58 0.31 8.42
N TRP A 13 -0.05 -0.41 9.34
CA TRP A 13 0.59 -0.91 10.56
C TRP A 13 1.60 -2.03 10.32
N ALA A 14 1.69 -2.56 9.10
CA ALA A 14 2.79 -3.44 8.71
C ALA A 14 4.08 -2.67 8.40
N LEU A 15 3.97 -1.36 8.15
CA LEU A 15 5.08 -0.48 7.76
C LEU A 15 5.46 0.50 8.87
N VAL A 16 4.49 0.89 9.70
CA VAL A 16 4.64 1.91 10.73
C VAL A 16 4.15 1.36 12.06
N ASP A 17 4.89 1.68 13.13
CA ASP A 17 4.47 1.38 14.50
C ASP A 17 3.27 2.25 14.87
N GLN A 18 2.11 1.61 15.10
CA GLN A 18 0.85 2.28 15.41
C GLN A 18 0.97 3.16 16.66
N SER A 19 1.79 2.80 17.65
CA SER A 19 1.92 3.61 18.87
C SER A 19 2.59 4.96 18.63
N LYS A 20 3.18 5.17 17.45
CA LYS A 20 3.82 6.41 17.03
C LYS A 20 2.94 7.27 16.14
N VAL A 21 1.71 6.84 15.86
CA VAL A 21 0.74 7.57 15.05
C VAL A 21 -0.45 7.91 15.94
N GLU A 22 -0.63 9.21 16.18
CA GLU A 22 -1.80 9.71 16.90
C GLU A 22 -2.88 10.11 15.90
N ALA A 23 -4.05 9.45 16.00
CA ALA A 23 -5.16 9.66 15.10
C ALA A 23 -5.72 11.08 15.23
N GLY A 24 -5.93 11.76 14.10
CA GLY A 24 -6.50 13.12 14.05
C GLY A 24 -5.50 14.26 14.28
N THR A 25 -4.28 13.97 14.75
CA THR A 25 -3.20 14.97 14.92
C THR A 25 -2.02 14.73 14.00
N SER A 26 -1.73 13.48 13.64
CA SER A 26 -0.61 13.13 12.77
C SER A 26 -0.87 13.56 11.32
N ASP A 27 0.15 14.12 10.67
CA ASP A 27 0.11 14.43 9.23
C ASP A 27 0.25 13.14 8.40
N MET A 28 -0.88 12.52 8.09
CA MET A 28 -0.93 11.29 7.29
C MET A 28 -0.45 11.50 5.85
N ARG A 29 -0.60 12.71 5.29
CA ARG A 29 -0.11 13.00 3.93
C ARG A 29 1.41 13.09 3.90
N GLY A 30 1.99 13.77 4.90
CA GLY A 30 3.43 13.80 5.12
C GLY A 30 4.00 12.40 5.33
N LEU A 31 3.35 11.58 6.17
CA LEU A 31 3.74 10.19 6.40
C LEU A 31 3.71 9.36 5.10
N ALA A 32 2.63 9.46 4.30
CA ALA A 32 2.54 8.77 3.02
C ALA A 32 3.72 9.12 2.10
N LYS A 33 4.07 10.41 2.01
CA LYS A 33 5.19 10.89 1.19
C LYS A 33 6.53 10.34 1.67
N GLU A 34 6.78 10.32 2.98
CA GLU A 34 8.02 9.76 3.53
C GLU A 34 8.11 8.24 3.31
N LEU A 35 6.99 7.51 3.43
CA LEU A 35 6.93 6.09 3.10
C LEU A 35 7.21 5.83 1.61
N GLY A 36 6.68 6.66 0.71
CA GLY A 36 7.00 6.58 -0.73
C GLY A 36 8.49 6.79 -1.02
N LYS A 37 9.10 7.82 -0.42
CA LYS A 37 10.55 8.02 -0.52
C LYS A 37 11.34 6.84 0.04
N TRP A 38 10.90 6.29 1.18
CA TRP A 38 11.51 5.12 1.78
C TRP A 38 11.45 3.91 0.85
N LEU A 39 10.31 3.66 0.17
CA LEU A 39 10.17 2.60 -0.82
C LEU A 39 11.12 2.78 -2.00
N ALA A 40 11.12 3.97 -2.61
CA ALA A 40 12.00 4.28 -3.73
C ALA A 40 13.48 4.13 -3.34
N HIS A 41 13.87 4.57 -2.14
CA HIS A 41 15.26 4.52 -1.70
C HIS A 41 15.74 3.10 -1.33
N ASN A 42 14.91 2.31 -0.66
CA ASN A 42 15.35 1.02 -0.10
C ASN A 42 15.09 -0.16 -1.05
N PHE A 43 14.14 -0.01 -1.97
CA PHE A 43 13.68 -1.11 -2.83
C PHE A 43 13.65 -0.74 -4.32
N ASP A 44 14.07 0.48 -4.68
CA ASP A 44 14.09 0.98 -6.07
C ASP A 44 12.73 0.89 -6.77
N VAL A 45 11.65 1.05 -6.01
CA VAL A 45 10.28 1.04 -6.54
C VAL A 45 9.99 2.38 -7.22
N ASP A 46 9.77 2.34 -8.52
CA ASP A 46 9.22 3.43 -9.30
C ASP A 46 7.69 3.42 -9.15
N HIS A 47 7.13 4.52 -8.65
CA HIS A 47 5.70 4.67 -8.41
C HIS A 47 5.27 6.09 -8.76
N LYS A 48 4.06 6.26 -9.31
CA LYS A 48 3.56 7.61 -9.68
C LYS A 48 2.95 8.38 -8.52
N GLY A 49 2.64 7.71 -7.42
CA GLY A 49 2.06 8.35 -6.25
C GLY A 49 1.87 7.39 -5.09
N VAL A 50 1.67 7.96 -3.91
CA VAL A 50 1.39 7.23 -2.68
C VAL A 50 0.33 7.96 -1.87
N ALA A 51 -0.50 7.21 -1.16
CA ALA A 51 -1.53 7.73 -0.28
C ALA A 51 -1.70 6.83 0.95
N ILE A 52 -2.25 7.40 2.02
CA ILE A 52 -2.81 6.62 3.11
C ILE A 52 -4.32 6.82 3.03
N GLU A 53 -5.03 5.72 2.81
CA GLU A 53 -6.48 5.66 2.80
C GLU A 53 -6.94 5.18 4.18
N GLU A 54 -7.61 6.07 4.90
CA GLU A 54 -8.24 5.75 6.18
C GLU A 54 -9.64 5.17 5.93
N PRO A 55 -10.09 4.21 6.74
CA PRO A 55 -11.46 3.73 6.62
C PRO A 55 -12.46 4.87 6.87
N SER A 56 -13.54 4.90 6.10
CA SER A 56 -14.59 5.93 6.17
C SER A 56 -15.45 5.90 7.46
N GLY A 57 -14.97 5.23 8.51
CA GLY A 57 -15.63 5.16 9.82
C GLY A 57 -16.84 4.22 9.90
N THR A 58 -17.25 3.60 8.80
CA THR A 58 -18.45 2.74 8.75
C THR A 58 -18.18 1.29 9.13
N GLU A 59 -16.93 0.84 9.11
CA GLU A 59 -16.53 -0.52 9.48
C GLU A 59 -15.65 -0.53 10.73
N PRO A 60 -16.16 -1.03 11.87
CA PRO A 60 -15.37 -1.20 13.08
C PRO A 60 -14.19 -2.14 12.84
N GLY A 61 -12.96 -1.66 13.10
CA GLY A 61 -11.74 -2.45 12.96
C GLY A 61 -11.10 -2.43 11.56
N ALA A 62 -11.66 -1.66 10.61
CA ALA A 62 -10.98 -1.44 9.34
C ALA A 62 -9.63 -0.73 9.56
N MET A 63 -8.59 -1.22 8.90
CA MET A 63 -7.22 -0.72 9.06
C MET A 63 -6.89 0.29 7.96
N PRO A 64 -6.18 1.39 8.27
CA PRO A 64 -5.70 2.29 7.25
C PRO A 64 -4.73 1.56 6.31
N MET A 65 -4.83 1.88 5.03
CA MET A 65 -4.09 1.24 3.96
C MET A 65 -3.10 2.23 3.35
N PHE A 66 -1.85 1.81 3.24
CA PHE A 66 -0.87 2.52 2.43
C PHE A 66 -0.98 2.07 0.98
N VAL A 67 -1.37 2.98 0.10
CA VAL A 67 -1.57 2.75 -1.33
C VAL A 67 -0.35 3.24 -2.10
N VAL A 68 0.20 2.39 -2.96
CA VAL A 68 1.29 2.71 -3.89
C VAL A 68 0.74 2.63 -5.30
N ALA A 69 0.65 3.78 -5.96
CA ALA A 69 -0.03 3.92 -7.24
C ALA A 69 0.92 3.69 -8.42
N SER A 70 0.40 2.98 -9.43
CA SER A 70 1.06 2.80 -10.73
C SER A 70 2.50 2.26 -10.63
N VAL A 71 2.67 1.13 -9.94
CA VAL A 71 3.92 0.38 -9.93
C VAL A 71 4.06 -0.38 -11.25
N PRO A 72 5.18 -0.24 -11.99
CA PRO A 72 5.43 -0.98 -13.23
C PRO A 72 5.46 -2.49 -13.03
N GLN A 73 4.99 -3.24 -14.03
CA GLN A 73 4.96 -4.71 -13.99
C GLN A 73 6.31 -5.34 -13.66
N ALA A 74 7.40 -4.76 -14.18
CA ALA A 74 8.75 -5.22 -13.90
C ALA A 74 9.07 -5.23 -12.40
N GLN A 75 8.39 -4.44 -11.57
CA GLN A 75 8.64 -4.25 -10.15
C GLN A 75 7.55 -4.80 -9.23
N TRP A 76 6.50 -5.44 -9.75
CA TRP A 76 5.45 -6.03 -8.90
C TRP A 76 6.00 -7.05 -7.90
N HIS A 77 7.04 -7.78 -8.28
CA HIS A 77 7.72 -8.74 -7.41
C HIS A 77 8.30 -8.08 -6.16
N VAL A 78 8.67 -6.79 -6.22
CA VAL A 78 9.16 -6.02 -5.06
C VAL A 78 8.05 -5.80 -4.04
N MET A 79 6.83 -5.49 -4.50
CA MET A 79 5.67 -5.34 -3.63
C MET A 79 5.32 -6.67 -2.93
N VAL A 80 5.45 -7.79 -3.64
CA VAL A 80 5.27 -9.14 -3.07
C VAL A 80 6.33 -9.42 -2.01
N ALA A 81 7.60 -9.18 -2.32
CA ALA A 81 8.71 -9.38 -1.38
C ALA A 81 8.58 -8.51 -0.12
N LEU A 82 8.15 -7.26 -0.28
CA LEU A 82 7.86 -6.36 0.83
C LEU A 82 6.78 -6.97 1.75
N ALA A 83 5.65 -7.40 1.20
CA ALA A 83 4.58 -8.00 1.98
C ALA A 83 5.01 -9.28 2.71
N GLN A 84 5.82 -10.13 2.05
CA GLN A 84 6.44 -11.30 2.69
C GLN A 84 7.35 -10.91 3.85
N SER A 85 8.23 -9.92 3.67
CA SER A 85 9.17 -9.47 4.69
C SER A 85 8.49 -8.89 5.93
N ARG A 86 7.30 -8.31 5.74
CA ARG A 86 6.47 -7.73 6.80
C ARG A 86 5.42 -8.69 7.34
N ALA A 87 5.38 -9.93 6.83
CA ALA A 87 4.37 -10.93 7.15
C ALA A 87 2.94 -10.37 7.09
N CYS A 88 2.65 -9.55 6.08
CA CYS A 88 1.39 -8.84 5.96
C CYS A 88 0.66 -9.16 4.64
N LYS A 89 -0.61 -8.75 4.59
CA LYS A 89 -1.43 -8.88 3.39
C LYS A 89 -0.99 -7.86 2.33
N LEU A 90 -1.08 -8.25 1.07
CA LEU A 90 -0.95 -7.35 -0.08
C LEU A 90 -2.24 -7.38 -0.88
N PHE A 91 -2.68 -6.21 -1.34
CA PHE A 91 -3.87 -6.08 -2.16
C PHE A 91 -3.52 -5.42 -3.49
N VAL A 92 -4.20 -5.82 -4.56
CA VAL A 92 -4.29 -5.03 -5.79
C VAL A 92 -5.49 -4.11 -5.68
N VAL A 93 -5.30 -2.83 -6.00
CA VAL A 93 -6.36 -1.84 -6.09
C VAL A 93 -6.96 -1.91 -7.50
N LEU A 94 -8.21 -2.34 -7.58
CA LEU A 94 -8.93 -2.48 -8.84
C LEU A 94 -10.02 -1.41 -8.95
N PRO A 95 -10.16 -0.73 -10.10
CA PRO A 95 -11.29 0.14 -10.33
C PRO A 95 -12.59 -0.68 -10.38
N THR A 96 -13.68 -0.09 -9.91
CA THR A 96 -15.03 -0.62 -10.10
C THR A 96 -15.81 0.27 -11.06
N GLU A 97 -16.88 -0.28 -11.64
CA GLU A 97 -17.72 0.43 -12.61
C GLU A 97 -18.39 1.70 -12.03
N SER A 98 -18.51 1.79 -10.70
CA SER A 98 -19.06 2.96 -10.01
C SER A 98 -18.03 4.08 -9.75
N GLY A 99 -16.77 3.88 -10.16
CA GLY A 99 -15.68 4.81 -9.87
C GLY A 99 -15.08 4.66 -8.46
N ALA A 100 -15.62 3.76 -7.64
CA ALA A 100 -14.99 3.35 -6.39
C ALA A 100 -13.84 2.36 -6.66
N PHE A 101 -12.95 2.17 -5.69
CA PHE A 101 -11.90 1.16 -5.75
C PHE A 101 -12.29 -0.06 -4.91
N ARG A 102 -11.95 -1.25 -5.40
CA ARG A 102 -12.01 -2.49 -4.62
C ARG A 102 -10.60 -3.01 -4.35
N LEU A 103 -10.40 -3.56 -3.17
CA LEU A 103 -9.16 -4.26 -2.82
C LEU A 103 -9.33 -5.74 -3.08
N GLN A 104 -8.44 -6.33 -3.88
CA GLN A 104 -8.35 -7.76 -4.06
C GLN A 104 -7.09 -8.28 -3.37
N GLU A 105 -7.25 -9.08 -2.31
CA GLU A 105 -6.14 -9.69 -1.59
C GLU A 105 -5.38 -10.66 -2.51
N LEU A 106 -4.06 -10.53 -2.57
CA LEU A 106 -3.19 -11.46 -3.26
C LEU A 106 -2.82 -12.60 -2.31
N ASN A 107 -2.95 -13.83 -2.80
CA ASN A 107 -2.46 -15.00 -2.08
C ASN A 107 -0.94 -15.07 -2.24
N ILE A 108 -0.22 -14.53 -1.26
CA ILE A 108 1.24 -14.52 -1.22
C ILE A 108 1.73 -15.71 -0.40
N PRO A 109 2.53 -16.62 -0.98
CA PRO A 109 3.11 -17.73 -0.23
C PRO A 109 4.08 -17.21 0.84
N LYS A 110 4.14 -17.88 1.98
CA LYS A 110 5.15 -17.58 3.01
C LYS A 110 6.53 -18.02 2.51
N PRO A 111 7.61 -17.27 2.79
CA PRO A 111 8.96 -17.75 2.57
C PRO A 111 9.18 -19.05 3.36
N GLU A 112 9.84 -20.03 2.73
CA GLU A 112 10.27 -21.29 3.39
C GLU A 112 11.41 -21.06 4.39
#